data_AF-A0A257Q1N6-F1
#
_entry.id   AF-A0A257Q1N6-F1
#
_cell.length_a   1.000
_cell.length_b   1.000
_cell.length_c   1.000
_cell.angle_alpha   90.00
_cell.angle_beta   90.00
_cell.angle_gamma   90.00
#
_symmetry.space_group_name_H-M   'P 1'
#
loop_
_entity.id
_entity.type
_entity.pdbx_description
1 polymer ?
#
loop_
_entity_poly.entity_id
_entity_poly.type
_entity_poly.pdbx_seq_one_letter_code
_entity_poly.pdbx_strand_id
1 'polypeptide(L)'
;MSTVLVFPSRASNQSSIPPRHCPADSAPRRTAARTAPAAPAAGAYPGVTQQRLLHAESDNGWLMYRRAYNSQGFAPFAQIDAGNVGTLKEVFSYKTGLTQGHEAAPIVNGRYMFITTPLDHLVALDAVTGKVLWNYVRDLPEKALKTVCCDVVNRGVALYGDKVYMATLDNYVVALDAATGKVAWQTKLQAPGVGYAMTGAPLIVDGKVVVGESG
;
A
#
# COMPACT_ATOMS: atom_id res chain seq x y z
N MET A 1 -14.20 -4.34 20.95
CA MET A 1 -12.87 -4.50 21.59
C MET A 1 -11.85 -4.43 20.46
N SER A 2 -11.00 -3.40 20.40
CA SER A 2 -10.03 -3.28 19.29
C SER A 2 -8.79 -4.11 19.60
N THR A 3 -8.59 -5.21 18.87
CA THR A 3 -7.36 -6.01 18.95
C THR A 3 -6.27 -5.36 18.11
N VAL A 4 -5.07 -5.22 18.67
CA VAL A 4 -3.88 -4.72 17.96
C VAL A 4 -2.91 -5.87 17.73
N LEU A 5 -2.51 -6.07 16.47
CA LEU A 5 -1.61 -7.14 16.06
C LEU A 5 -0.29 -6.57 15.52
N VAL A 6 0.83 -7.19 15.89
CA VAL A 6 2.19 -6.69 15.64
C VAL A 6 3.02 -7.74 14.92
N PHE A 7 3.61 -7.40 13.78
CA PHE A 7 4.40 -8.31 12.95
C PHE A 7 5.82 -7.77 12.70
N PRO A 8 6.88 -8.59 12.71
CA PRO A 8 8.20 -8.13 12.30
C PRO A 8 8.23 -7.83 10.79
N SER A 9 8.81 -6.70 10.39
CA SER A 9 9.14 -6.44 8.99
C SER A 9 10.33 -7.31 8.59
N ARG A 10 10.09 -8.50 8.04
CA ARG A 10 11.18 -9.39 7.62
C ARG A 10 11.93 -8.81 6.41
N ALA A 11 13.27 -8.81 6.50
CA ALA A 11 14.15 -8.66 5.34
C ALA A 11 14.21 -10.00 4.57
N SER A 12 14.18 -9.94 3.24
CA SER A 12 14.17 -11.12 2.37
C SER A 12 15.54 -11.79 2.33
N ASN A 13 15.61 -13.07 2.71
CA ASN A 13 16.74 -13.94 2.37
C ASN A 13 16.19 -15.14 1.58
N GLN A 14 16.56 -15.26 0.32
CA GLN A 14 16.17 -16.34 -0.57
C GLN A 14 17.12 -17.53 -0.36
N SER A 15 16.59 -18.71 -0.07
CA SER A 15 17.33 -19.97 -0.21
C SER A 15 16.54 -20.89 -1.13
N SER A 16 17.21 -21.33 -2.20
CA SER A 16 16.70 -22.11 -3.32
C SER A 16 16.52 -23.59 -2.95
N ILE A 17 15.37 -24.17 -3.33
CA ILE A 17 15.12 -25.61 -3.32
C ILE A 17 14.92 -26.05 -4.79
N PRO A 18 15.58 -27.11 -5.28
CA PRO A 18 15.44 -27.55 -6.67
C PRO A 18 14.14 -28.36 -6.90
N PRO A 19 13.52 -28.31 -8.09
CA PRO A 19 12.27 -29.01 -8.35
C PRO A 19 12.50 -30.48 -8.74
N ARG A 20 11.66 -31.38 -8.21
CA ARG A 20 11.52 -32.77 -8.69
C ARG A 20 10.56 -32.82 -9.88
N HIS A 21 10.88 -33.63 -10.87
CA HIS A 21 10.09 -33.84 -12.09
C HIS A 21 8.83 -34.68 -11.83
N CYS A 22 7.70 -34.26 -12.40
CA CYS A 22 6.52 -35.10 -12.69
C CYS A 22 6.22 -34.99 -14.21
N PRO A 23 5.77 -36.07 -14.88
CA PRO A 23 5.55 -36.07 -16.32
C PRO A 23 4.23 -35.41 -16.72
N ALA A 24 4.19 -34.97 -17.98
CA ALA A 24 3.17 -34.09 -18.55
C ALA A 24 1.84 -34.79 -18.82
N ASP A 25 0.75 -34.13 -18.42
CA ASP A 25 -0.61 -34.44 -18.87
C ASP A 25 -1.25 -33.18 -19.49
N SER A 26 -2.04 -33.39 -20.53
CA SER A 26 -2.48 -32.41 -21.53
C SER A 26 -3.21 -31.17 -20.97
N ALA A 27 -2.71 -29.97 -21.30
CA ALA A 27 -3.29 -28.68 -20.87
C ALA A 27 -4.19 -28.03 -21.95
N PRO A 28 -5.30 -27.38 -21.58
CA PRO A 28 -6.10 -26.58 -22.50
C PRO A 28 -5.42 -25.23 -22.81
N ARG A 29 -5.76 -24.67 -23.98
CA ARG A 29 -5.18 -23.49 -24.60
C ARG A 29 -5.24 -22.26 -23.67
N ARG A 30 -4.12 -21.92 -23.02
CA ARG A 30 -3.97 -20.68 -22.25
C ARG A 30 -3.94 -19.48 -23.19
N THR A 31 -4.96 -18.64 -23.12
CA THR A 31 -4.91 -17.28 -23.64
C THR A 31 -3.81 -16.53 -22.88
N ALA A 32 -2.73 -16.17 -23.56
CA ALA A 32 -1.62 -15.44 -22.96
C ALA A 32 -2.12 -14.07 -22.47
N ALA A 33 -1.97 -13.81 -21.17
CA ALA A 33 -2.18 -12.48 -20.60
C ALA A 33 -1.19 -11.52 -21.25
N ARG A 34 -1.71 -10.50 -21.95
CA ARG A 34 -0.91 -9.48 -22.62
C ARG A 34 -0.32 -8.55 -21.55
N THR A 35 0.96 -8.75 -21.22
CA THR A 35 1.72 -7.83 -20.36
C THR A 35 1.85 -6.50 -21.08
N ALA A 36 1.32 -5.42 -20.50
CA ALA A 36 1.56 -4.07 -20.99
C ALA A 36 3.04 -3.69 -20.77
N PRO A 37 3.64 -2.87 -21.67
CA PRO A 37 5.02 -2.43 -21.51
C PRO A 37 5.17 -1.56 -20.26
N ALA A 38 6.24 -1.82 -19.49
CA ALA A 38 6.56 -1.06 -18.28
C ALA A 38 6.85 0.41 -18.65
N ALA A 39 6.17 1.34 -17.95
CA ALA A 39 6.50 2.75 -18.01
C ALA A 39 7.97 2.97 -17.57
N PRO A 40 8.65 4.04 -18.04
CA PRO A 40 10.01 4.33 -17.59
C PRO A 40 10.04 4.33 -16.06
N ALA A 41 10.94 3.52 -15.50
CA ALA A 41 11.01 3.31 -14.07
C ALA A 41 11.14 4.66 -13.37
N ALA A 42 10.32 4.89 -12.34
CA ALA A 42 10.67 5.88 -11.34
C ALA A 42 12.13 5.63 -10.90
N GLY A 43 12.86 6.70 -10.58
CA GLY A 43 14.20 6.56 -10.00
C GLY A 43 14.20 5.61 -8.80
N ALA A 44 15.35 5.08 -8.41
CA ALA A 44 15.45 4.04 -7.38
C ALA A 44 14.64 4.37 -6.11
N TYR A 45 13.90 3.38 -5.58
CA TYR A 45 13.09 3.54 -4.37
C TYR A 45 13.99 3.85 -3.16
N PRO A 46 13.81 5.00 -2.49
CA PRO A 46 14.62 5.35 -1.33
C PRO A 46 14.10 4.62 -0.10
N GLY A 47 14.81 3.58 0.34
CA GLY A 47 14.39 2.76 1.48
C GLY A 47 14.04 3.57 2.74
N VAL A 48 12.98 3.17 3.44
CA VAL A 48 12.46 3.87 4.63
C VAL A 48 13.00 3.20 5.89
N THR A 49 13.90 3.87 6.60
CA THR A 49 14.48 3.34 7.85
C THR A 49 13.70 3.81 9.07
N GLN A 50 13.88 3.12 10.21
CA GLN A 50 13.28 3.56 11.48
C GLN A 50 13.72 4.99 11.83
N GLN A 51 14.98 5.34 11.58
CA GLN A 51 15.47 6.69 11.86
C GLN A 51 14.83 7.75 10.98
N ARG A 52 14.54 7.45 9.69
CA ARG A 52 13.75 8.36 8.84
C ARG A 52 12.32 8.54 9.37
N LEU A 53 11.69 7.47 9.88
CA LEU A 53 10.36 7.57 10.48
C LEU A 53 10.36 8.41 11.77
N LEU A 54 11.39 8.26 12.63
CA LEU A 54 11.56 9.07 13.84
C LEU A 54 11.77 10.57 13.52
N HIS A 55 12.37 10.88 12.38
CA HIS A 55 12.60 12.25 11.90
C HIS A 55 11.70 12.64 10.73
N ALA A 56 10.54 12.00 10.58
CA ALA A 56 9.66 12.22 9.43
C ALA A 56 9.16 13.68 9.34
N GLU A 57 9.17 14.41 10.46
CA GLU A 57 8.87 15.85 10.51
C GLU A 57 9.80 16.70 9.65
N SER A 58 11.02 16.24 9.41
CA SER A 58 12.04 16.91 8.60
C SER A 58 12.27 16.20 7.25
N ASP A 59 11.56 15.11 6.96
CA ASP A 59 11.67 14.41 5.67
C ASP A 59 10.89 15.18 4.59
N ASN A 60 11.43 15.16 3.37
CA ASN A 60 10.80 15.76 2.19
C ASN A 60 9.60 14.94 1.69
N GLY A 61 9.48 13.69 2.12
CA GLY A 61 8.33 12.82 1.87
C GLY A 61 7.23 12.92 2.92
N TRP A 62 6.13 12.24 2.63
CA TRP A 62 5.04 11.96 3.56
C TRP A 62 5.04 10.46 3.83
N LEU A 63 5.84 10.03 4.81
CA LEU A 63 6.24 8.61 4.95
C LEU A 63 5.23 7.72 5.68
N MET A 64 4.29 8.31 6.41
CA MET A 64 3.31 7.60 7.24
C MET A 64 2.00 8.39 7.35
N TYR A 65 0.97 7.74 7.89
CA TYR A 65 -0.31 8.40 8.20
C TYR A 65 -0.08 9.66 9.06
N ARG A 66 -0.68 10.78 8.64
CA ARG A 66 -0.49 12.11 9.26
C ARG A 66 0.98 12.58 9.39
N ARG A 67 1.85 12.11 8.49
CA ARG A 67 3.24 12.51 8.23
C ARG A 67 4.28 12.10 9.26
N ALA A 68 3.98 12.24 10.55
CA ALA A 68 4.91 11.98 11.64
C ALA A 68 4.22 11.28 12.82
N TYR A 69 5.02 10.68 13.71
CA TYR A 69 4.48 9.93 14.86
C TYR A 69 3.61 10.77 15.80
N ASN A 70 3.87 12.07 15.92
CA ASN A 70 3.03 12.98 16.69
C ASN A 70 1.65 13.22 16.03
N SER A 71 1.42 12.70 14.83
CA SER A 71 0.17 12.76 14.08
C SER A 71 -0.38 14.19 13.88
N GLN A 72 0.48 15.20 13.80
CA GLN A 72 0.00 16.57 13.56
C GLN A 72 -0.52 16.78 12.13
N GLY A 73 0.01 16.05 11.14
CA GLY A 73 -0.34 16.28 9.72
C GLY A 73 0.21 17.59 9.16
N PHE A 74 1.23 18.18 9.80
CA PHE A 74 1.83 19.45 9.39
C PHE A 74 2.95 19.26 8.36
N ALA A 75 2.86 19.97 7.24
CA ALA A 75 3.90 20.02 6.21
C ALA A 75 4.71 21.33 6.35
N PRO A 76 6.05 21.26 6.57
CA PRO A 76 6.89 22.44 6.77
C PRO A 76 7.31 23.12 5.45
N PHE A 77 6.65 22.80 4.33
CA PHE A 77 6.99 23.32 3.02
C PHE A 77 6.31 24.67 2.81
N ALA A 78 7.08 25.68 2.38
CA ALA A 78 6.60 27.05 2.23
C ALA A 78 6.57 27.53 0.76
N GLN A 79 6.70 26.63 -0.21
CA GLN A 79 6.61 27.02 -1.63
C GLN A 79 5.21 27.53 -1.99
N ILE A 80 4.17 26.97 -1.36
CA ILE A 80 2.78 27.41 -1.51
C ILE A 80 2.39 28.08 -0.20
N ASP A 81 1.88 29.31 -0.30
CA ASP A 81 1.47 30.13 0.84
C ASP A 81 0.19 30.93 0.53
N ALA A 82 -0.27 31.71 1.50
CA ALA A 82 -1.48 32.52 1.35
C ALA A 82 -1.39 33.60 0.25
N GLY A 83 -0.18 34.01 -0.13
CA GLY A 83 0.05 34.99 -1.18
C GLY A 83 -0.02 34.41 -2.59
N ASN A 84 0.28 33.12 -2.76
CA ASN A 84 0.34 32.49 -4.09
C ASN A 84 -0.65 31.33 -4.33
N VAL A 85 -1.37 30.85 -3.31
CA VAL A 85 -2.31 29.71 -3.43
C VAL A 85 -3.38 29.89 -4.51
N GLY A 86 -3.80 31.13 -4.79
CA GLY A 86 -4.76 31.45 -5.85
C GLY A 86 -4.25 31.19 -7.27
N THR A 87 -2.97 30.88 -7.45
CA THR A 87 -2.34 30.62 -8.75
C THR A 87 -2.18 29.13 -9.07
N LEU A 88 -2.59 28.26 -8.15
CA LEU A 88 -2.48 26.81 -8.33
C LEU A 88 -3.29 26.32 -9.53
N LYS A 89 -2.72 25.32 -10.21
CA LYS A 89 -3.35 24.63 -11.33
C LYS A 89 -3.19 23.14 -11.11
N GLU A 90 -4.14 22.37 -11.62
CA GLU A 90 -4.02 20.91 -11.67
C GLU A 90 -2.77 20.53 -12.49
N VAL A 91 -1.91 19.68 -11.91
CA VAL A 91 -0.72 19.15 -12.57
C VAL A 91 -0.97 17.77 -13.20
N PHE A 92 -1.81 16.95 -12.57
CA PHE A 92 -2.33 15.71 -13.12
C PHE A 92 -3.57 15.25 -12.32
N SER A 93 -4.35 14.35 -12.91
CA SER A 93 -5.40 13.59 -12.23
C SER A 93 -5.31 12.11 -12.59
N TYR A 94 -5.68 11.25 -11.64
CA TYR A 94 -5.75 9.81 -11.82
C TYR A 94 -7.14 9.31 -11.45
N LYS A 95 -7.78 8.57 -12.37
CA LYS A 95 -9.09 7.96 -12.15
C LYS A 95 -8.90 6.51 -11.72
N THR A 96 -9.36 6.17 -10.52
CA THR A 96 -9.28 4.80 -9.97
C THR A 96 -10.24 3.82 -10.65
N GLY A 97 -11.30 4.34 -11.30
CA GLY A 97 -12.36 3.52 -11.91
C GLY A 97 -13.35 2.94 -10.90
N LEU A 98 -13.26 3.34 -9.63
CA LEU A 98 -14.12 2.88 -8.54
C LEU A 98 -14.99 4.03 -8.02
N THR A 99 -16.21 3.72 -7.61
CA THR A 99 -17.23 4.70 -7.20
C THR A 99 -17.51 4.71 -5.70
N GLN A 100 -16.89 3.79 -4.96
CA GLN A 100 -17.00 3.69 -3.49
C GLN A 100 -16.11 4.73 -2.79
N GLY A 101 -16.18 4.77 -1.45
CA GLY A 101 -15.49 5.74 -0.60
C GLY A 101 -13.96 5.66 -0.68
N HIS A 102 -13.33 6.76 -1.08
CA HIS A 102 -11.87 6.90 -1.07
C HIS A 102 -11.43 7.64 0.20
N GLU A 103 -10.89 6.90 1.16
CA GLU A 103 -10.45 7.45 2.46
C GLU A 103 -8.92 7.55 2.61
N ALA A 104 -8.16 7.10 1.62
CA ALA A 104 -6.72 7.04 1.68
C ALA A 104 -6.08 8.42 1.47
N ALA A 105 -5.26 8.85 2.45
CA ALA A 105 -4.30 9.92 2.21
C ALA A 105 -3.09 9.35 1.43
N PRO A 106 -2.64 10.00 0.34
CA PRO A 106 -1.46 9.54 -0.39
C PRO A 106 -0.21 9.52 0.50
N ILE A 107 0.57 8.44 0.41
CA ILE A 107 1.86 8.29 1.08
C ILE A 107 2.96 8.46 0.04
N VAL A 108 3.89 9.39 0.26
CA VAL A 108 4.87 9.81 -0.75
C VAL A 108 6.30 9.62 -0.24
N ASN A 109 7.12 8.89 -0.98
CA ASN A 109 8.54 8.69 -0.68
C ASN A 109 9.37 8.80 -1.97
N GLY A 110 10.12 9.90 -2.09
CA GLY A 110 10.80 10.25 -3.33
C GLY A 110 9.82 10.40 -4.48
N ARG A 111 10.00 9.62 -5.56
CA ARG A 111 9.12 9.61 -6.74
C ARG A 111 7.88 8.74 -6.58
N TYR A 112 7.78 7.94 -5.52
CA TYR A 112 6.69 6.98 -5.37
C TYR A 112 5.58 7.56 -4.52
N MET A 113 4.37 7.60 -5.07
CA MET A 113 3.13 7.93 -4.37
C MET A 113 2.24 6.69 -4.31
N PHE A 114 1.91 6.25 -3.10
CA PHE A 114 1.09 5.07 -2.86
C PHE A 114 -0.31 5.50 -2.42
N ILE A 115 -1.33 4.96 -3.08
CA ILE A 115 -2.74 5.25 -2.78
C ILE A 115 -3.51 3.94 -2.78
N THR A 116 -4.15 3.61 -1.67
CA THR A 116 -5.15 2.54 -1.64
C THR A 116 -6.47 3.05 -2.15
N THR A 117 -7.22 2.17 -2.80
CA THR A 117 -8.57 2.47 -3.27
C THR A 117 -9.57 1.61 -2.50
N PRO A 118 -10.88 1.80 -2.73
CA PRO A 118 -11.85 0.79 -2.31
C PRO A 118 -11.49 -0.60 -2.85
N LEU A 119 -12.01 -1.65 -2.22
CA LEU A 119 -11.77 -3.06 -2.58
C LEU A 119 -10.29 -3.50 -2.49
N ASP A 120 -9.50 -2.84 -1.64
CA ASP A 120 -8.10 -3.17 -1.37
C ASP A 120 -7.20 -3.22 -2.61
N HIS A 121 -7.44 -2.35 -3.59
CA HIS A 121 -6.41 -2.10 -4.60
C HIS A 121 -5.39 -1.11 -4.06
N LEU A 122 -4.16 -1.23 -4.54
CA LEU A 122 -3.06 -0.31 -4.25
C LEU A 122 -2.42 0.10 -5.56
N VAL A 123 -2.43 1.41 -5.83
CA VAL A 123 -1.73 2.00 -6.97
C VAL A 123 -0.47 2.69 -6.48
N ALA A 124 0.63 2.48 -7.20
CA ALA A 124 1.80 3.33 -7.12
C ALA A 124 1.86 4.23 -8.34
N LEU A 125 1.90 5.54 -8.09
CA LEU A 125 2.07 6.57 -9.10
C LEU A 125 3.45 7.20 -8.96
N ASP A 126 3.92 7.72 -10.06
CA ASP A 126 4.99 8.69 -10.07
C ASP A 126 4.47 10.03 -9.53
N ALA A 127 5.00 10.49 -8.39
CA ALA A 127 4.48 11.61 -7.63
C ALA A 127 4.53 12.98 -8.35
N VAL A 128 5.32 13.09 -9.43
CA VAL A 128 5.46 14.35 -10.20
C VAL A 128 4.64 14.31 -11.48
N THR A 129 4.57 13.14 -12.13
CA THR A 129 3.93 13.01 -13.45
C THR A 129 2.55 12.39 -13.40
N GLY A 130 2.16 11.77 -12.28
CA GLY A 130 0.91 11.02 -12.13
C GLY A 130 0.87 9.70 -12.91
N LYS A 131 1.97 9.28 -13.54
CA LYS A 131 2.02 8.03 -14.30
C LYS A 131 1.94 6.83 -13.36
N VAL A 132 1.13 5.83 -13.74
CA VAL A 132 1.09 4.55 -13.02
C VAL A 132 2.43 3.83 -13.17
N LEU A 133 3.04 3.49 -12.04
CA LEU A 133 4.23 2.66 -11.95
C LEU A 133 3.83 1.19 -11.89
N TRP A 134 2.88 0.87 -11.01
CA TRP A 134 2.30 -0.46 -10.89
C TRP A 134 0.95 -0.40 -10.17
N ASN A 135 0.15 -1.45 -10.33
CA ASN A 135 -1.11 -1.67 -9.63
C ASN A 135 -1.11 -3.05 -8.99
N TYR A 136 -1.62 -3.13 -7.77
CA TYR A 136 -1.97 -4.35 -7.09
C TYR A 136 -3.48 -4.40 -6.87
N VAL A 137 -4.09 -5.52 -7.21
CA VAL A 137 -5.53 -5.77 -7.03
C VAL A 137 -5.66 -6.98 -6.12
N ARG A 138 -6.34 -6.81 -4.98
CA ARG A 138 -6.68 -7.92 -4.09
C ARG A 138 -7.90 -8.65 -4.64
N ASP A 139 -7.79 -9.96 -4.79
CA ASP A 139 -8.97 -10.81 -5.02
C ASP A 139 -9.69 -11.05 -3.69
N LEU A 140 -10.81 -10.34 -3.48
CA LEU A 140 -11.57 -10.39 -2.24
C LEU A 140 -12.69 -11.43 -2.35
N PRO A 141 -12.75 -12.42 -1.44
CA PRO A 141 -13.86 -13.36 -1.44
C PRO A 141 -15.16 -12.64 -1.04
N GLU A 142 -16.29 -13.02 -1.65
CA GLU A 142 -17.60 -12.38 -1.42
C GLU A 142 -17.96 -12.25 0.06
N LYS A 143 -17.61 -13.25 0.87
CA LYS A 143 -17.85 -13.25 2.32
C LYS A 143 -17.08 -12.16 3.08
N ALA A 144 -15.94 -11.68 2.59
CA ALA A 144 -15.24 -10.54 3.19
C ALA A 144 -16.06 -9.25 3.04
N LEU A 145 -16.70 -9.07 1.87
CA LEU A 145 -17.50 -7.88 1.56
C LEU A 145 -18.76 -7.80 2.42
N LYS A 146 -19.31 -8.95 2.87
CA LYS A 146 -20.50 -9.01 3.74
C LYS A 146 -20.25 -8.59 5.18
N THR A 147 -18.98 -8.54 5.61
CA THR A 147 -18.60 -8.20 6.99
C THR A 147 -18.37 -6.71 7.19
N VAL A 148 -18.26 -5.95 6.11
CA VAL A 148 -17.90 -4.53 6.18
C VAL A 148 -19.16 -3.69 6.43
N CYS A 149 -19.21 -2.97 7.56
CA CYS A 149 -20.38 -2.19 7.97
C CYS A 149 -20.60 -0.91 7.16
N CYS A 150 -19.51 -0.32 6.68
CA CYS A 150 -19.42 1.12 6.49
C CYS A 150 -18.70 1.46 5.18
N ASP A 151 -19.02 0.71 4.12
CA ASP A 151 -18.40 0.72 2.79
C ASP A 151 -17.01 0.03 2.72
N VAL A 152 -16.63 -0.42 1.52
CA VAL A 152 -15.42 -1.25 1.23
C VAL A 152 -14.15 -0.40 1.12
N VAL A 153 -13.96 0.49 2.10
CA VAL A 153 -12.90 1.50 2.12
C VAL A 153 -11.56 0.95 2.61
N ASN A 154 -10.47 1.63 2.25
CA ASN A 154 -9.13 1.40 2.78
C ASN A 154 -8.43 2.74 3.04
N ARG A 155 -7.83 2.91 4.24
CA ARG A 155 -7.27 4.19 4.70
C ARG A 155 -5.80 4.41 4.40
N GLY A 156 -5.14 3.47 3.72
CA GLY A 156 -3.79 3.67 3.21
C GLY A 156 -2.81 2.58 3.61
N VAL A 157 -1.53 2.95 3.52
CA VAL A 157 -0.39 2.05 3.68
C VAL A 157 0.60 2.55 4.72
N ALA A 158 1.51 1.68 5.11
CA ALA A 158 2.74 2.05 5.80
C ALA A 158 3.97 1.71 4.96
N LEU A 159 5.08 2.42 5.18
CA LEU A 159 6.35 2.19 4.49
C LEU A 159 7.43 1.76 5.47
N TYR A 160 8.21 0.74 5.11
CA TYR A 160 9.43 0.37 5.82
C TYR A 160 10.36 -0.45 4.93
N GLY A 161 11.67 -0.20 5.04
CA GLY A 161 12.68 -0.78 4.17
C GLY A 161 12.35 -0.51 2.70
N ASP A 162 12.29 -1.57 1.92
CA ASP A 162 11.92 -1.60 0.50
C ASP A 162 10.44 -1.96 0.26
N LYS A 163 9.59 -1.88 1.30
CA LYS A 163 8.22 -2.41 1.25
C LYS A 163 7.15 -1.38 1.57
N VAL A 164 5.97 -1.67 1.02
CA VAL A 164 4.70 -1.04 1.34
C VAL A 164 3.77 -2.08 1.97
N TYR A 165 3.10 -1.71 3.05
CA TYR A 165 2.25 -2.59 3.85
C TYR A 165 0.80 -2.13 3.80
N MET A 166 -0.11 -3.05 3.55
CA MET A 166 -1.56 -2.81 3.49
C MET A 166 -2.29 -3.84 4.34
N ALA A 167 -3.25 -3.40 5.15
CA ALA A 167 -4.23 -4.27 5.78
C ALA A 167 -5.47 -4.36 4.88
N THR A 168 -6.08 -5.54 4.77
CA THR A 168 -7.16 -5.82 3.82
C THR A 168 -8.46 -6.27 4.49
N LEU A 169 -9.57 -6.05 3.81
CA LEU A 169 -10.93 -6.42 4.20
C LEU A 169 -11.10 -7.93 4.43
N ASP A 170 -10.29 -8.77 3.79
CA ASP A 170 -10.28 -10.22 4.00
C ASP A 170 -9.37 -10.69 5.15
N ASN A 171 -8.95 -9.77 6.03
CA ASN A 171 -8.14 -9.97 7.23
C ASN A 171 -6.72 -10.47 6.93
N TYR A 172 -6.06 -9.84 5.96
CA TYR A 172 -4.62 -10.04 5.71
C TYR A 172 -3.83 -8.75 5.91
N VAL A 173 -2.59 -8.92 6.40
CA VAL A 173 -1.53 -7.93 6.19
C VAL A 173 -0.72 -8.38 4.98
N VAL A 174 -0.65 -7.54 3.96
CA VAL A 174 0.10 -7.77 2.73
C VAL A 174 1.30 -6.83 2.69
N ALA A 175 2.48 -7.39 2.46
CA ALA A 175 3.69 -6.62 2.18
C ALA A 175 4.07 -6.77 0.71
N LEU A 176 4.20 -5.65 0.03
CA LEU A 176 4.61 -5.60 -1.37
C LEU A 176 5.96 -4.91 -1.49
N ASP A 177 6.78 -5.36 -2.43
CA ASP A 177 7.94 -4.61 -2.88
C ASP A 177 7.49 -3.25 -3.41
N ALA A 178 8.02 -2.17 -2.84
CA ALA A 178 7.54 -0.81 -3.09
C ALA A 178 7.84 -0.34 -4.53
N ALA A 179 8.89 -0.86 -5.16
CA ALA A 179 9.28 -0.49 -6.51
C ALA A 179 8.48 -1.22 -7.59
N THR A 180 8.06 -2.46 -7.33
CA THR A 180 7.48 -3.36 -8.34
C THR A 180 6.03 -3.77 -8.07
N GLY A 181 5.52 -3.57 -6.87
CA GLY A 181 4.18 -4.02 -6.46
C GLY A 181 4.05 -5.53 -6.31
N LYS A 182 5.16 -6.28 -6.37
CA LYS A 182 5.13 -7.74 -6.17
C LYS A 182 4.92 -8.05 -4.70
N VAL A 183 4.01 -8.98 -4.41
CA VAL A 183 3.80 -9.48 -3.04
C VAL A 183 5.10 -10.15 -2.56
N ALA A 184 5.69 -9.59 -1.50
CA ALA A 184 6.85 -10.16 -0.83
C ALA A 184 6.39 -11.22 0.19
N TRP A 185 5.33 -10.92 0.94
CA TRP A 185 4.66 -11.85 1.84
C TRP A 185 3.26 -11.36 2.18
N GLN A 186 2.43 -12.26 2.71
CA GLN A 186 1.14 -11.93 3.29
C GLN A 186 0.89 -12.82 4.51
N THR A 187 0.23 -12.27 5.53
CA THR A 187 -0.15 -13.00 6.74
C THR A 187 -1.65 -12.89 6.94
N LYS A 188 -2.31 -14.04 7.11
CA LYS A 188 -3.73 -14.12 7.44
C LYS A 188 -3.90 -13.96 8.95
N LEU A 189 -4.75 -13.03 9.37
CA LEU A 189 -5.06 -12.79 10.78
C LEU A 189 -6.29 -13.58 11.18
N GLN A 190 -7.34 -13.53 10.36
CA GLN A 190 -8.59 -14.22 10.59
C GLN A 190 -9.19 -14.80 9.31
N ALA A 191 -10.17 -15.70 9.45
CA ALA A 191 -10.97 -16.13 8.31
C ALA A 191 -11.85 -14.96 7.81
N PRO A 192 -12.01 -14.77 6.49
CA PRO A 192 -12.96 -13.77 6.00
C PRO A 192 -14.39 -14.21 6.31
N GLY A 193 -15.27 -13.25 6.62
CA GLY A 193 -16.68 -13.50 6.90
C GLY A 193 -17.02 -13.77 8.37
N VAL A 194 -16.06 -13.70 9.29
CA VAL A 194 -16.25 -14.08 10.72
C VAL A 194 -16.52 -12.89 11.63
N GLY A 195 -17.01 -11.77 11.08
CA GLY A 195 -17.33 -10.57 11.85
C GLY A 195 -16.20 -9.53 11.93
N TYR A 196 -15.02 -9.81 11.37
CA TYR A 196 -13.91 -8.86 11.33
C TYR A 196 -13.54 -8.42 9.90
N ALA A 197 -13.12 -7.17 9.77
CA ALA A 197 -12.48 -6.59 8.59
C ALA A 197 -11.40 -5.57 9.00
N MET A 198 -10.40 -5.34 8.16
CA MET A 198 -9.41 -4.28 8.38
C MET A 198 -9.53 -3.20 7.31
N THR A 199 -9.82 -1.98 7.76
CA THR A 199 -9.98 -0.79 6.91
C THR A 199 -8.93 0.29 7.20
N GLY A 200 -8.25 0.20 8.35
CA GLY A 200 -7.24 1.17 8.79
C GLY A 200 -5.89 1.01 8.10
N ALA A 201 -5.16 2.12 7.93
CA ALA A 201 -3.77 2.08 7.49
C ALA A 201 -2.89 1.43 8.59
N PRO A 202 -1.95 0.54 8.23
CA PRO A 202 -0.97 0.05 9.19
C PRO A 202 -0.08 1.19 9.73
N LEU A 203 0.56 0.95 10.88
CA LEU A 203 1.61 1.82 11.42
C LEU A 203 2.90 1.01 11.62
N ILE A 204 4.04 1.59 11.28
CA ILE A 204 5.34 0.98 11.57
C ILE A 204 5.89 1.54 12.86
N VAL A 205 6.25 0.68 13.82
CA VAL A 205 6.94 1.06 15.06
C VAL A 205 8.06 0.05 15.31
N ASP A 206 9.30 0.52 15.40
CA ASP A 206 10.50 -0.31 15.62
C ASP A 206 10.59 -1.52 14.69
N GLY A 207 10.41 -1.27 13.40
CA GLY A 207 10.40 -2.30 12.35
C GLY A 207 9.28 -3.33 12.51
N LYS A 208 8.19 -2.97 13.20
CA LYS A 208 7.02 -3.83 13.34
C LYS A 208 5.80 -3.19 12.70
N VAL A 209 5.03 -3.98 11.98
CA VAL A 209 3.75 -3.61 11.38
C VAL A 209 2.67 -3.78 12.42
N VAL A 210 2.03 -2.68 12.80
CA VAL A 210 0.94 -2.60 13.76
C VAL A 210 -0.36 -2.37 12.98
N VAL A 211 -1.35 -3.23 13.20
CA VAL A 211 -2.68 -3.12 12.60
C VAL A 211 -3.77 -3.32 13.66
N GLY A 212 -4.93 -2.72 13.42
CA GLY A 212 -6.15 -2.98 14.18
C GLY A 212 -7.20 -3.65 13.30
N GLU A 213 -8.13 -4.35 13.94
CA GLU A 213 -9.31 -4.94 13.29
C GLU A 213 -10.59 -4.18 13.69
N SER A 214 -11.58 -4.19 12.80
CA SER A 214 -12.94 -3.70 13.02
C SER A 214 -13.91 -4.88 13.04
N GLY A 215 -14.88 -4.90 13.96
CA GLY A 215 -15.89 -5.95 14.10
C GLY A 215 -16.91 -5.63 15.18
#